data_AF-A0A950Q940-F1
#
_entry.id   AF-A0A950Q940-F1
#
_cell.length_a   1.000
_cell.length_b   1.000
_cell.length_c   1.000
_cell.angle_alpha   90.00
_cell.angle_beta   90.00
_cell.angle_gamma   90.00
#
_symmetry.space_group_name_H-M   'P 1'
#
loop_
_entity.id
_entity.type
_entity.pdbx_description
1 polymer ?
#
loop_
_entity_poly.entity_id
_entity_poly.type
_entity_poly.pdbx_seq_one_letter_code
_entity_poly.pdbx_strand_id
1 'polypeptide(L)'
;MRRVTLVVLFLAVALPLAAQTAPRPCPPGAYSSTGNEPCTACPAGMYSSSAMATSCVACPLGTYSGGTGAICCTACPAGQFNANLGAPACYACQVGTYSPVSGMGVCIKCPPGYTTTGMGATGCTIPTGVTPVQPQPQPAPQSPACAPGTYSSTGFGPCTPCPVNYYSDMAGQTACRACPAGTGTSSIGSAACVATPQPAPQAPPCAPGSYSANGLAPCTACPPNYYADASGSNGCKACPSGTTSTAGAAVCVAPPPAAPACVPGTYSANGQAPCTACPPNYYSDMAGANACKACPAGTTSLAGATSCVAKP
;
A
#
# COMPACT_ATOMS: atom_id res chain seq x y z
N MET A 1 -59.48 72.12 -1.26
CA MET A 1 -59.61 70.65 -1.12
C MET A 1 -58.39 70.14 -0.35
N ARG A 2 -58.50 69.99 0.98
CA ARG A 2 -57.40 69.56 1.87
C ARG A 2 -57.29 68.04 1.82
N ARG A 3 -56.19 67.52 1.27
CA ARG A 3 -55.85 66.10 1.28
C ARG A 3 -55.24 65.73 2.64
N VAL A 4 -55.93 64.86 3.36
CA VAL A 4 -55.51 64.28 4.63
C VAL A 4 -54.49 63.18 4.31
N THR A 5 -53.23 63.38 4.67
CA THR A 5 -52.19 62.36 4.56
C THR A 5 -52.29 61.41 5.75
N LEU A 6 -52.69 60.18 5.48
CA LEU A 6 -52.88 59.09 6.44
C LEU A 6 -51.51 58.68 7.03
N VAL A 7 -51.30 58.94 8.32
CA VAL A 7 -50.13 58.45 9.07
C VAL A 7 -50.35 56.98 9.39
N VAL A 8 -49.68 56.09 8.65
CA VAL A 8 -49.69 54.64 8.93
C VAL A 8 -48.72 54.39 10.09
N LEU A 9 -49.29 54.24 11.28
CA LEU A 9 -48.59 53.87 12.51
C LEU A 9 -48.20 52.39 12.44
N PHE A 10 -46.93 52.08 12.17
CA PHE A 10 -46.39 50.73 12.24
C PHE A 10 -46.32 50.27 13.72
N LEU A 11 -47.40 49.66 14.21
CA LEU A 11 -47.37 48.90 15.45
C LEU A 11 -46.51 47.66 15.24
N ALA A 12 -45.27 47.70 15.75
CA ALA A 12 -44.40 46.54 15.87
C ALA A 12 -45.01 45.56 16.88
N VAL A 13 -45.84 44.63 16.38
CA VAL A 13 -46.31 43.49 17.16
C VAL A 13 -45.11 42.56 17.36
N ALA A 14 -44.48 42.64 18.52
CA ALA A 14 -43.56 41.61 18.99
C ALA A 14 -44.37 40.34 19.28
N LEU A 15 -44.58 39.52 18.26
CA LEU A 15 -45.05 38.14 18.43
C LEU A 15 -43.98 37.39 19.24
N PRO A 16 -44.36 36.61 20.27
CA PRO A 16 -43.39 35.90 21.09
C PRO A 16 -42.68 34.89 20.18
N LEU A 17 -41.35 34.99 20.07
CA LEU A 17 -40.52 33.91 19.56
C LEU A 17 -40.77 32.70 20.47
N ALA A 18 -41.66 31.79 20.04
CA ALA A 18 -41.63 30.44 20.53
C ALA A 18 -40.20 29.95 20.29
N ALA A 19 -39.44 29.79 21.37
CA ALA A 19 -38.15 29.14 21.32
C ALA A 19 -38.40 27.78 20.67
N GLN A 20 -38.01 27.63 19.40
CA GLN A 20 -37.96 26.34 18.74
C GLN A 20 -36.88 25.56 19.48
N THR A 21 -37.28 24.83 20.52
CA THR A 21 -36.39 23.95 21.26
C THR A 21 -35.96 22.88 20.27
N ALA A 22 -34.74 23.00 19.76
CA ALA A 22 -34.14 21.99 18.91
C ALA A 22 -34.36 20.60 19.56
N PRO A 23 -34.71 19.56 18.78
CA PRO A 23 -34.99 18.24 19.32
C PRO A 23 -33.77 17.78 20.13
N ARG A 24 -34.01 17.46 21.41
CA ARG A 24 -32.96 17.07 22.33
C ARG A 24 -32.53 15.63 21.98
N PRO A 25 -31.27 15.42 21.58
CA PRO A 25 -30.79 14.11 21.22
C PRO A 25 -30.67 13.21 22.45
N CYS A 26 -30.89 11.91 22.28
CA CYS A 26 -30.63 10.95 23.34
C CYS A 26 -29.15 10.94 23.68
N PRO A 27 -28.79 10.99 24.98
CA PRO A 27 -27.41 10.84 25.41
C PRO A 27 -26.93 9.40 25.19
N PRO A 28 -25.60 9.16 25.17
CA PRO A 28 -25.05 7.81 25.22
C PRO A 28 -25.68 6.98 26.35
N GLY A 29 -25.88 5.70 26.10
CA GLY A 29 -26.56 4.79 27.01
C GLY A 29 -28.08 4.84 26.92
N ALA A 30 -28.66 5.74 26.12
CA ALA A 30 -30.10 5.80 25.86
C ALA A 30 -30.40 5.81 24.35
N TYR A 31 -31.62 5.42 23.99
CA TYR A 31 -32.09 5.35 22.61
C TYR A 31 -33.57 5.75 22.50
N SER A 32 -34.01 6.13 21.30
CA SER A 32 -35.43 6.26 20.95
C SER A 32 -35.61 5.99 19.45
N SER A 33 -36.81 5.70 18.96
CA SER A 33 -37.01 5.43 17.52
C SER A 33 -36.55 6.56 16.59
N THR A 34 -36.48 7.79 17.09
CA THR A 34 -36.06 9.00 16.35
C THR A 34 -34.69 9.53 16.79
N GLY A 35 -34.03 8.88 17.75
CA GLY A 35 -32.79 9.34 18.38
C GLY A 35 -32.95 10.57 19.30
N ASN A 36 -34.17 11.09 19.47
CA ASN A 36 -34.46 12.28 20.29
C ASN A 36 -35.41 11.95 21.45
N GLU A 37 -35.49 12.83 22.44
CA GLU A 37 -36.39 12.68 23.59
C GLU A 37 -37.86 12.43 23.17
N PRO A 38 -38.62 11.60 23.90
CA PRO A 38 -38.26 10.92 25.15
C PRO A 38 -37.34 9.69 24.92
N CYS A 39 -36.24 9.63 25.66
CA CYS A 39 -35.24 8.57 25.51
C CYS A 39 -35.45 7.43 26.52
N THR A 40 -35.20 6.20 26.07
CA THR A 40 -35.22 4.97 26.90
C THR A 40 -33.80 4.52 27.16
N ALA A 41 -33.45 4.21 28.41
CA ALA A 41 -32.13 3.68 28.74
C ALA A 41 -31.92 2.30 28.10
N CYS A 42 -30.71 2.01 27.63
CA CYS A 42 -30.36 0.69 27.12
C CYS A 42 -30.61 -0.37 28.20
N PRO A 43 -31.31 -1.49 27.90
CA PRO A 43 -31.52 -2.55 28.88
C PRO A 43 -30.21 -3.26 29.22
N ALA A 44 -30.22 -4.03 30.31
CA ALA A 44 -29.10 -4.90 30.67
C ALA A 44 -28.74 -5.83 29.51
N GLY A 45 -27.45 -6.08 29.34
CA GLY A 45 -26.89 -6.79 28.20
C GLY A 45 -26.72 -5.94 26.94
N MET A 46 -27.17 -4.68 26.93
CA MET A 46 -27.00 -3.79 25.78
C MET A 46 -26.30 -2.48 26.15
N TYR A 47 -25.72 -1.81 25.16
CA TYR A 47 -25.05 -0.52 25.32
C TYR A 47 -25.30 0.42 24.12
N SER A 48 -25.05 1.70 24.32
CA SER A 48 -25.01 2.70 23.24
C SER A 48 -23.90 3.71 23.52
N SER A 49 -22.88 3.74 22.66
CA SER A 49 -21.73 4.63 22.82
C SER A 49 -21.94 6.03 22.23
N SER A 50 -22.98 6.22 21.42
CA SER A 50 -23.22 7.46 20.66
C SER A 50 -24.49 8.16 21.13
N ALA A 51 -24.42 9.50 21.20
CA ALA A 51 -25.64 10.31 21.15
C ALA A 51 -26.35 10.09 19.81
N MET A 52 -27.66 10.28 19.70
CA MET A 52 -28.33 10.01 18.41
C MET A 52 -28.96 8.62 18.32
N ALA A 53 -28.74 7.75 19.30
CA ALA A 53 -28.97 6.32 19.10
C ALA A 53 -30.44 5.98 18.89
N THR A 54 -30.71 5.23 17.82
CA THR A 54 -32.05 4.74 17.50
C THR A 54 -32.35 3.36 18.09
N SER A 55 -31.31 2.66 18.53
CA SER A 55 -31.36 1.35 19.17
C SER A 55 -30.10 1.12 20.02
N CYS A 56 -30.15 0.13 20.91
CA CYS A 56 -28.98 -0.31 21.67
C CYS A 56 -28.34 -1.54 21.03
N VAL A 57 -27.02 -1.65 21.19
CA VAL A 57 -26.21 -2.74 20.66
C VAL A 57 -26.03 -3.80 21.74
N ALA A 58 -26.22 -5.08 21.39
CA ALA A 58 -25.98 -6.20 22.30
C ALA A 58 -24.49 -6.31 22.66
N CYS A 59 -24.19 -6.61 23.93
CA CYS A 59 -22.83 -6.88 24.35
C CYS A 59 -22.24 -8.10 23.63
N PRO A 60 -21.04 -7.99 23.04
CA PRO A 60 -20.38 -9.13 22.40
C PRO A 60 -20.01 -10.22 23.40
N LEU A 61 -19.72 -11.41 22.90
CA LEU A 61 -19.26 -12.55 23.70
C LEU A 61 -18.05 -12.15 24.55
N GLY A 62 -17.97 -12.71 25.75
CA GLY A 62 -16.95 -12.36 26.73
C GLY A 62 -17.14 -11.00 27.41
N THR A 63 -18.22 -10.29 27.11
CA THR A 63 -18.57 -9.03 27.79
C THR A 63 -20.01 -9.02 28.27
N TYR A 64 -20.35 -8.15 29.21
CA TYR A 64 -21.68 -8.04 29.79
C TYR A 64 -22.03 -6.58 30.15
N SER A 65 -23.32 -6.33 30.38
CA SER A 65 -23.81 -5.07 30.94
C SER A 65 -24.87 -5.40 32.00
N GLY A 66 -24.54 -5.25 33.28
CA GLY A 66 -25.43 -5.66 34.38
C GLY A 66 -26.57 -4.70 34.69
N GLY A 67 -26.48 -3.45 34.21
CA GLY A 67 -27.45 -2.40 34.50
C GLY A 67 -28.05 -1.79 33.26
N THR A 68 -29.03 -0.91 33.45
CA THR A 68 -29.58 -0.10 32.37
C THR A 68 -28.68 1.11 32.09
N GLY A 69 -28.69 1.63 30.87
CA GLY A 69 -28.02 2.88 30.53
C GLY A 69 -26.53 2.72 30.19
N ALA A 70 -26.07 1.52 29.86
CA ALA A 70 -24.64 1.30 29.62
C ALA A 70 -24.17 1.98 28.33
N ILE A 71 -23.01 2.64 28.41
CA ILE A 71 -22.34 3.26 27.26
C ILE A 71 -21.29 2.32 26.64
N CYS A 72 -20.91 1.27 27.35
CA CYS A 72 -19.97 0.24 26.94
C CYS A 72 -20.25 -1.07 27.67
N CYS A 73 -19.76 -2.19 27.14
CA CYS A 73 -19.81 -3.48 27.81
C CYS A 73 -18.55 -3.72 28.63
N THR A 74 -18.72 -4.38 29.77
CA THR A 74 -17.62 -4.75 30.68
C THR A 74 -17.13 -6.15 30.32
N ALA A 75 -15.81 -6.36 30.24
CA ALA A 75 -15.26 -7.68 29.99
C ALA A 75 -15.52 -8.62 31.17
N CYS A 76 -15.81 -9.90 30.89
CA CYS A 76 -15.87 -10.92 31.92
C CYS A 76 -14.52 -11.03 32.62
N PRO A 77 -14.45 -11.01 33.95
CA PRO A 77 -13.19 -11.18 34.65
C PRO A 77 -12.61 -12.58 34.44
N ALA A 78 -11.32 -12.74 34.68
CA ALA A 78 -10.68 -14.07 34.66
C ALA A 78 -11.43 -15.02 35.61
N GLY A 79 -11.53 -16.28 35.20
CA GLY A 79 -12.37 -17.29 35.86
C GLY A 79 -13.82 -17.29 35.39
N GLN A 80 -14.28 -16.28 34.66
CA GLN A 80 -15.64 -16.20 34.14
C GLN A 80 -15.64 -16.11 32.60
N PHE A 81 -16.82 -16.37 32.03
CA PHE A 81 -17.07 -16.27 30.60
C PHE A 81 -18.49 -15.77 30.31
N ASN A 82 -18.71 -15.31 29.08
CA ASN A 82 -20.05 -15.11 28.54
C ASN A 82 -20.12 -15.62 27.10
N ALA A 83 -20.89 -16.68 26.87
CA ALA A 83 -21.07 -17.27 25.54
C ALA A 83 -22.24 -16.66 24.74
N ASN A 84 -23.05 -15.79 25.35
CA ASN A 84 -24.28 -15.28 24.77
C ASN A 84 -24.16 -13.80 24.39
N LEU A 85 -24.61 -13.46 23.17
CA LEU A 85 -24.78 -12.06 22.78
C LEU A 85 -25.82 -11.39 23.69
N GLY A 86 -25.49 -10.22 24.19
CA GLY A 86 -26.39 -9.43 25.01
C GLY A 86 -26.60 -9.99 26.42
N ALA A 87 -25.63 -10.70 27.00
CA ALA A 87 -25.80 -11.22 28.35
C ALA A 87 -25.70 -10.10 29.40
N PRO A 88 -26.55 -10.15 30.44
CA PRO A 88 -26.52 -9.18 31.54
C PRO A 88 -25.43 -9.50 32.57
N ALA A 89 -24.79 -10.67 32.49
CA ALA A 89 -23.77 -11.09 33.44
C ALA A 89 -22.78 -12.08 32.82
N CYS A 90 -21.67 -12.29 33.51
CA CYS A 90 -20.73 -13.37 33.23
C CYS A 90 -20.97 -14.55 34.15
N TYR A 91 -20.61 -15.73 33.68
CA TYR A 91 -20.80 -17.00 34.38
C TYR A 91 -19.46 -17.60 34.76
N ALA A 92 -19.36 -18.16 35.96
CA ALA A 92 -18.15 -18.82 36.41
C ALA A 92 -17.86 -20.08 35.59
N CYS A 93 -16.60 -20.32 35.26
CA CYS A 93 -16.16 -21.58 34.67
C CYS A 93 -16.43 -22.73 35.64
N GLN A 94 -17.06 -23.79 35.14
CA GLN A 94 -17.38 -24.98 35.94
C GLN A 94 -16.11 -25.77 36.27
N VAL A 95 -16.19 -26.63 37.29
CA VAL A 95 -15.05 -27.47 37.70
C VAL A 95 -14.51 -28.28 36.52
N GLY A 96 -13.18 -28.31 36.38
CA GLY A 96 -12.50 -28.93 35.24
C GLY A 96 -12.42 -28.03 34.00
N THR A 97 -12.84 -26.77 34.10
CA THR A 97 -12.66 -25.73 33.08
C THR A 97 -12.19 -24.41 33.71
N TYR A 98 -11.45 -23.60 32.97
CA TYR A 98 -10.85 -22.36 33.48
C TYR A 98 -10.86 -21.22 32.45
N SER A 99 -10.69 -19.99 32.93
CA SER A 99 -10.57 -18.79 32.11
C SER A 99 -9.38 -17.96 32.60
N PRO A 100 -8.23 -17.98 31.91
CA PRO A 100 -7.00 -17.37 32.43
C PRO A 100 -6.97 -15.84 32.25
N VAL A 101 -7.82 -15.30 31.38
CA VAL A 101 -7.82 -13.89 30.98
C VAL A 101 -9.24 -13.32 31.00
N SER A 102 -9.34 -12.01 31.13
CA SER A 102 -10.63 -11.31 30.99
C SER A 102 -11.13 -11.33 29.54
N GLY A 103 -12.45 -11.26 29.35
CA GLY A 103 -13.05 -11.16 28.01
C GLY A 103 -13.29 -12.50 27.32
N MET A 104 -13.19 -13.63 28.04
CA MET A 104 -13.37 -14.96 27.47
C MET A 104 -14.84 -15.25 27.15
N GLY A 105 -15.11 -15.65 25.90
CA GLY A 105 -16.43 -16.08 25.46
C GLY A 105 -16.78 -17.54 25.84
N VAL A 106 -15.79 -18.33 26.23
CA VAL A 106 -15.91 -19.76 26.55
C VAL A 106 -14.83 -20.15 27.57
N CYS A 107 -15.08 -21.17 28.40
CA CYS A 107 -14.05 -21.71 29.30
C CYS A 107 -13.19 -22.79 28.62
N ILE A 108 -11.91 -22.84 28.98
CA ILE A 108 -10.96 -23.85 28.48
C ILE A 108 -11.06 -25.09 29.35
N LYS A 109 -11.17 -26.28 28.75
CA LYS A 109 -11.17 -27.56 29.48
C LYS A 109 -9.77 -27.91 29.98
N CYS A 110 -9.68 -28.44 31.21
CA CYS A 110 -8.41 -28.91 31.74
C CYS A 110 -7.87 -30.14 30.97
N PRO A 111 -6.54 -30.27 30.83
CA PRO A 111 -5.91 -31.46 30.27
C PRO A 111 -6.23 -32.73 31.08
N PRO A 112 -6.09 -33.93 30.49
CA PRO A 112 -6.22 -35.19 31.22
C PRO A 112 -5.30 -35.23 32.46
N GLY A 113 -5.83 -35.67 33.60
CA GLY A 113 -5.09 -35.72 34.87
C GLY A 113 -5.08 -34.40 35.68
N TYR A 114 -5.63 -33.32 35.12
CA TYR A 114 -5.77 -32.03 35.80
C TYR A 114 -7.27 -31.70 36.00
N THR A 115 -7.58 -30.98 37.06
CA THR A 115 -8.90 -30.44 37.35
C THR A 115 -8.78 -28.98 37.78
N THR A 116 -9.84 -28.33 38.23
CA THR A 116 -9.75 -27.04 38.91
C THR A 116 -10.10 -27.18 40.38
N THR A 117 -9.55 -26.31 41.22
CA THR A 117 -9.80 -26.31 42.67
C THR A 117 -11.25 -25.91 43.01
N GLY A 118 -11.99 -25.34 42.06
CA GLY A 118 -13.38 -24.94 42.21
C GLY A 118 -13.94 -24.29 40.94
N MET A 119 -15.17 -23.77 41.04
CA MET A 119 -15.75 -22.91 40.01
C MET A 119 -14.99 -21.58 39.95
N GLY A 120 -14.98 -20.92 38.79
CA GLY A 120 -14.35 -19.62 38.64
C GLY A 120 -12.81 -19.66 38.54
N ALA A 121 -12.25 -20.83 38.23
CA ALA A 121 -10.80 -21.00 38.23
C ALA A 121 -10.12 -20.29 37.04
N THR A 122 -8.94 -19.76 37.30
CA THR A 122 -8.07 -19.12 36.29
C THR A 122 -7.00 -20.07 35.76
N GLY A 123 -6.94 -21.30 36.27
CA GLY A 123 -6.00 -22.34 35.85
C GLY A 123 -6.38 -23.72 36.37
N CYS A 124 -5.68 -24.75 35.87
CA CYS A 124 -5.86 -26.13 36.29
C CYS A 124 -4.83 -26.52 37.36
N THR A 125 -5.24 -27.38 38.28
CA THR A 125 -4.46 -27.96 39.36
C THR A 125 -4.53 -29.49 39.32
N ILE A 126 -3.57 -30.14 39.98
CA ILE A 126 -3.57 -31.60 40.13
C ILE A 126 -4.45 -31.93 41.35
N PRO A 127 -5.40 -32.89 41.25
CA PRO A 127 -6.16 -33.35 42.42
C PRO A 127 -5.23 -33.82 43.54
N THR A 128 -5.52 -33.48 44.79
CA THR A 128 -4.75 -34.00 45.94
C THR A 128 -4.97 -35.50 46.09
N GLY A 129 -3.89 -36.28 46.16
CA GLY A 129 -3.93 -37.74 46.31
C GLY A 129 -3.65 -38.54 45.04
N VAL A 130 -3.48 -37.89 43.89
CA VAL A 130 -2.78 -38.51 42.75
C VAL A 130 -1.31 -38.09 42.79
N THR A 131 -0.41 -39.04 43.01
CA THR A 131 0.96 -38.84 42.52
C THR A 131 0.84 -38.56 41.04
N PRO A 132 1.55 -37.58 40.46
CA PRO A 132 1.66 -37.51 39.01
C PRO A 132 2.11 -38.91 38.61
N VAL A 133 1.29 -39.64 37.86
CA VAL A 133 1.88 -40.61 36.95
C VAL A 133 2.79 -39.70 36.15
N GLN A 134 4.10 -39.73 36.47
CA GLN A 134 5.10 -39.18 35.56
C GLN A 134 4.61 -39.66 34.22
N PRO A 135 4.34 -38.78 33.26
CA PRO A 135 4.18 -39.26 31.92
C PRO A 135 5.39 -40.18 31.74
N GLN A 136 5.15 -41.48 31.51
CA GLN A 136 6.01 -42.17 30.56
C GLN A 136 6.19 -41.15 29.44
N PRO A 137 7.38 -40.98 28.84
CA PRO A 137 7.53 -40.15 27.66
C PRO A 137 6.63 -40.71 26.55
N GLN A 138 5.34 -40.43 26.66
CA GLN A 138 4.37 -40.41 25.63
C GLN A 138 4.81 -39.19 24.84
N PRO A 139 5.05 -39.35 23.54
CA PRO A 139 5.17 -38.20 22.67
C PRO A 139 4.04 -37.25 23.05
N ALA A 140 4.38 -35.98 23.29
CA ALA A 140 3.41 -34.90 23.52
C ALA A 140 2.21 -35.13 22.58
N PRO A 141 0.95 -34.84 22.98
CA PRO A 141 -0.17 -34.90 22.04
C PRO A 141 0.27 -34.10 20.82
N GLN A 142 0.62 -34.83 19.75
CA GLN A 142 1.32 -34.21 18.65
C GLN A 142 0.26 -33.31 18.06
N SER A 143 0.37 -32.00 18.29
CA SER A 143 -0.39 -31.01 17.55
C SER A 143 -0.36 -31.49 16.11
N PRO A 144 -1.51 -31.77 15.47
CA PRO A 144 -1.49 -32.46 14.19
C PRO A 144 -0.61 -31.65 13.24
N ALA A 145 0.26 -32.34 12.52
CA ALA A 145 1.10 -31.73 11.50
C ALA A 145 0.18 -30.96 10.54
N CYS A 146 0.56 -29.74 10.20
CA CYS A 146 -0.25 -28.92 9.32
C CYS A 146 -0.49 -29.65 8.02
N ALA A 147 -1.76 -29.88 7.69
CA ALA A 147 -2.13 -30.59 6.48
C ALA A 147 -1.65 -29.81 5.23
N PRO A 148 -1.42 -30.49 4.10
CA PRO A 148 -1.13 -29.83 2.84
C PRO A 148 -2.13 -28.70 2.56
N GLY A 149 -1.63 -27.56 2.11
CA GLY A 149 -2.37 -26.30 1.99
C GLY A 149 -2.25 -25.38 3.20
N THR A 150 -1.75 -25.83 4.34
CA THR A 150 -1.55 -25.02 5.54
C THR A 150 -0.10 -25.07 6.04
N TYR A 151 0.31 -24.12 6.88
CA TYR A 151 1.64 -24.03 7.47
C TYR A 151 1.60 -23.40 8.87
N SER A 152 2.64 -23.60 9.67
CA SER A 152 2.89 -22.85 10.90
C SER A 152 4.38 -22.76 11.14
N SER A 153 4.88 -21.82 11.95
CA SER A 153 6.33 -21.73 12.23
C SER A 153 6.94 -23.00 12.83
N THR A 154 6.12 -23.86 13.43
CA THR A 154 6.52 -25.14 14.04
C THR A 154 6.14 -26.37 13.22
N GLY A 155 5.39 -26.20 12.12
CA GLY A 155 4.83 -27.30 11.31
C GLY A 155 3.65 -28.01 11.98
N PHE A 156 3.28 -27.63 13.20
CA PHE A 156 2.19 -28.23 13.95
C PHE A 156 1.15 -27.16 14.32
N GLY A 157 -0.09 -27.57 14.54
CA GLY A 157 -1.20 -26.65 14.85
C GLY A 157 -0.89 -25.65 15.98
N PRO A 158 -1.39 -24.39 15.90
CA PRO A 158 -2.39 -23.87 14.95
C PRO A 158 -1.82 -23.57 13.55
N CYS A 159 -2.49 -24.05 12.52
CA CYS A 159 -2.05 -23.94 11.12
C CYS A 159 -2.75 -22.80 10.40
N THR A 160 -1.99 -22.04 9.61
CA THR A 160 -2.48 -20.95 8.76
C THR A 160 -2.57 -21.43 7.31
N PRO A 161 -3.66 -21.18 6.58
CA PRO A 161 -3.76 -21.54 5.17
C PRO A 161 -2.77 -20.73 4.32
N CYS A 162 -2.20 -21.38 3.30
CA CYS A 162 -1.31 -20.71 2.37
C CYS A 162 -2.06 -19.66 1.54
N PRO A 163 -1.53 -18.44 1.38
CA PRO A 163 -2.14 -17.42 0.55
C PRO A 163 -2.10 -17.80 -0.95
N VAL A 164 -2.85 -17.06 -1.77
CA VAL A 164 -2.85 -17.25 -3.23
C VAL A 164 -1.44 -17.08 -3.81
N ASN A 165 -1.08 -17.89 -4.80
CA ASN A 165 0.26 -18.07 -5.38
C ASN A 165 1.29 -18.79 -4.49
N TYR A 166 0.85 -19.30 -3.33
CA TYR A 166 1.66 -20.11 -2.45
C TYR A 166 0.97 -21.45 -2.14
N TYR A 167 1.75 -22.50 -1.94
CA TYR A 167 1.25 -23.85 -1.65
C TYR A 167 2.08 -24.54 -0.57
N SER A 168 1.48 -25.56 0.05
CA SER A 168 2.21 -26.54 0.86
C SER A 168 1.82 -27.95 0.49
N ASP A 169 2.76 -28.70 -0.06
CA ASP A 169 2.57 -30.06 -0.55
C ASP A 169 2.83 -31.13 0.52
N MET A 170 3.49 -30.76 1.62
CA MET A 170 3.87 -31.68 2.70
C MET A 170 3.09 -31.42 3.98
N ALA A 171 2.72 -32.51 4.67
CA ALA A 171 2.25 -32.42 6.04
C ALA A 171 3.38 -31.89 6.94
N GLY A 172 3.07 -30.91 7.78
CA GLY A 172 4.04 -30.34 8.72
C GLY A 172 4.90 -29.21 8.16
N GLN A 173 4.54 -28.67 6.99
CA GLN A 173 5.32 -27.63 6.35
C GLN A 173 5.37 -26.35 7.19
N THR A 174 6.58 -25.81 7.38
CA THR A 174 6.80 -24.67 8.29
C THR A 174 6.61 -23.29 7.63
N ALA A 175 6.52 -23.25 6.30
CA ALA A 175 6.31 -22.06 5.49
C ALA A 175 5.75 -22.42 4.12
N CYS A 176 4.85 -21.62 3.55
CA CYS A 176 4.36 -21.87 2.20
C CYS A 176 5.44 -21.64 1.14
N ARG A 177 5.47 -22.51 0.13
CA ARG A 177 6.33 -22.39 -1.05
C ARG A 177 5.63 -21.50 -2.08
N ALA A 178 6.38 -20.62 -2.73
CA ALA A 178 5.86 -19.86 -3.87
C ALA A 178 5.64 -20.79 -5.06
N CYS A 179 4.58 -20.53 -5.83
CA CYS A 179 4.36 -21.24 -7.09
C CYS A 179 5.43 -20.87 -8.13
N PRO A 180 5.98 -21.85 -8.86
CA PRO A 180 6.85 -21.59 -10.00
C PRO A 180 6.16 -20.76 -11.10
N ALA A 181 6.96 -20.09 -11.93
CA ALA A 181 6.46 -19.27 -13.03
C ALA A 181 5.52 -20.07 -13.96
N GLY A 182 4.36 -19.50 -14.29
CA GLY A 182 3.35 -20.16 -15.14
C GLY A 182 2.36 -21.06 -14.37
N THR A 183 2.45 -21.11 -13.03
CA THR A 183 1.53 -21.85 -12.16
C THR A 183 1.02 -20.97 -11.04
N GLY A 184 -0.12 -21.32 -10.44
CA GLY A 184 -0.71 -20.57 -9.35
C GLY A 184 -1.71 -21.40 -8.56
N THR A 185 -2.31 -20.80 -7.55
CA THR A 185 -3.35 -21.44 -6.73
C THR A 185 -4.67 -20.68 -6.91
N SER A 186 -5.76 -21.39 -7.16
CA SER A 186 -7.08 -20.75 -7.38
C SER A 186 -7.78 -20.37 -6.07
N SER A 187 -7.25 -20.76 -4.91
CA SER A 187 -7.83 -20.51 -3.60
C SER A 187 -6.77 -20.51 -2.51
N ILE A 188 -7.04 -19.79 -1.42
CA ILE A 188 -6.26 -19.91 -0.18
C ILE A 188 -6.31 -21.35 0.33
N GLY A 189 -5.22 -21.84 0.92
CA GLY A 189 -5.16 -23.19 1.46
C GLY A 189 -4.81 -24.27 0.43
N SER A 190 -4.19 -23.93 -0.70
CA SER A 190 -3.94 -24.90 -1.78
C SER A 190 -2.71 -25.77 -1.51
N ALA A 191 -2.86 -27.09 -1.66
CA ALA A 191 -1.79 -28.07 -1.46
C ALA A 191 -0.85 -28.23 -2.66
N ALA A 192 -1.22 -27.68 -3.82
CA ALA A 192 -0.43 -27.74 -5.04
C ALA A 192 -0.70 -26.52 -5.91
N CYS A 193 0.29 -26.13 -6.71
CA CYS A 193 0.08 -25.19 -7.80
C CYS A 193 -0.57 -25.93 -8.96
N VAL A 194 -1.66 -25.37 -9.50
CA VAL A 194 -2.22 -25.81 -10.76
C VAL A 194 -1.62 -24.96 -11.87
N ALA A 195 -1.55 -25.52 -13.08
CA ALA A 195 -1.43 -24.70 -14.26
C ALA A 195 -2.65 -23.77 -14.24
N THR A 196 -2.42 -22.51 -13.92
CA THR A 196 -3.44 -21.52 -14.16
C THR A 196 -3.73 -21.62 -15.66
N PRO A 197 -5.01 -21.67 -16.10
CA PRO A 197 -5.31 -21.03 -17.37
C PRO A 197 -5.04 -19.55 -17.09
N GLN A 198 -3.77 -19.18 -17.12
CA GLN A 198 -3.35 -17.81 -16.97
C GLN A 198 -4.05 -17.12 -18.15
N PRO A 199 -4.88 -16.08 -17.92
CA PRO A 199 -4.74 -14.97 -18.84
C PRO A 199 -3.23 -14.70 -18.82
N ALA A 200 -2.58 -14.81 -19.98
CA ALA A 200 -1.16 -14.56 -20.12
C ALA A 200 -0.78 -13.37 -19.22
N PRO A 201 0.36 -13.43 -18.49
CA PRO A 201 0.75 -12.30 -17.65
C PRO A 201 0.63 -11.06 -18.54
N GLN A 202 -0.24 -10.12 -18.17
CA GLN A 202 -0.60 -9.02 -19.06
C GLN A 202 0.71 -8.46 -19.59
N ALA A 203 0.93 -8.62 -20.90
CA ALA A 203 2.23 -8.37 -21.48
C ALA A 203 2.64 -6.95 -21.09
N PRO A 204 3.85 -6.73 -20.54
CA PRO A 204 4.19 -5.43 -19.99
C PRO A 204 4.08 -4.36 -21.08
N PRO A 205 3.66 -3.13 -20.74
CA PRO A 205 3.55 -2.05 -21.70
C PRO A 205 4.91 -1.75 -22.32
N CYS A 206 4.93 -1.42 -23.60
CA CYS A 206 6.17 -1.08 -24.30
C CYS A 206 6.87 0.10 -23.64
N ALA A 207 8.16 -0.04 -23.37
CA ALA A 207 8.96 1.07 -22.84
C ALA A 207 9.03 2.22 -23.86
N PRO A 208 9.22 3.48 -23.41
CA PRO A 208 9.50 4.60 -24.29
C PRO A 208 10.61 4.26 -25.29
N GLY A 209 10.42 4.65 -26.55
CA GLY A 209 11.26 4.29 -27.69
C GLY A 209 10.86 3.00 -28.41
N SER A 210 9.87 2.27 -27.91
CA SER A 210 9.33 1.05 -28.54
C SER A 210 7.81 1.06 -28.62
N TYR A 211 7.25 0.31 -29.58
CA TYR A 211 5.82 0.21 -29.82
C TYR A 211 5.36 -1.20 -30.18
N SER A 212 4.05 -1.46 -30.06
CA SER A 212 3.38 -2.68 -30.50
C SER A 212 1.96 -2.35 -30.90
N ALA A 213 1.28 -3.12 -31.75
CA ALA A 213 -0.08 -2.81 -32.20
C ALA A 213 -1.09 -2.59 -31.04
N ASN A 214 -0.87 -3.26 -29.90
CA ASN A 214 -1.69 -3.14 -28.69
C ASN A 214 -0.96 -2.43 -27.53
N GLY A 215 0.24 -1.88 -27.75
CA GLY A 215 1.05 -1.24 -26.71
C GLY A 215 1.67 -2.19 -25.69
N LEU A 216 1.53 -3.51 -25.85
CA LEU A 216 2.05 -4.51 -24.94
C LEU A 216 3.12 -5.38 -25.65
N ALA A 217 4.01 -6.00 -24.87
CA ALA A 217 5.04 -6.88 -25.40
C ALA A 217 4.45 -8.03 -26.24
N PRO A 218 5.14 -8.48 -27.31
CA PRO A 218 6.47 -8.07 -27.76
C PRO A 218 6.48 -6.70 -28.46
N CYS A 219 7.47 -5.87 -28.13
CA CYS A 219 7.60 -4.50 -28.63
C CYS A 219 8.70 -4.41 -29.69
N THR A 220 8.48 -3.55 -30.68
CA THR A 220 9.43 -3.22 -31.75
C THR A 220 10.00 -1.82 -31.49
N ALA A 221 11.31 -1.66 -31.61
CA ALA A 221 11.95 -0.35 -31.47
C ALA A 221 11.48 0.61 -32.58
N CYS A 222 11.33 1.89 -32.25
CA CYS A 222 11.01 2.89 -33.26
C CYS A 222 12.14 3.00 -34.30
N PRO A 223 11.82 3.10 -35.60
CA PRO A 223 12.83 3.32 -36.64
C PRO A 223 13.47 4.72 -36.51
N PRO A 224 14.62 4.97 -37.17
CA PRO A 224 15.24 6.29 -37.19
C PRO A 224 14.28 7.38 -37.67
N ASN A 225 14.40 8.60 -37.10
CA ASN A 225 13.49 9.74 -37.29
C ASN A 225 12.07 9.58 -36.72
N TYR A 226 11.82 8.52 -35.95
CA TYR A 226 10.58 8.32 -35.20
C TYR A 226 10.89 8.11 -33.70
N TYR A 227 9.94 8.44 -32.83
CA TYR A 227 10.07 8.32 -31.38
C TYR A 227 8.77 7.86 -30.72
N ALA A 228 8.88 7.32 -29.51
CA ALA A 228 7.75 6.98 -28.65
C ALA A 228 8.04 7.48 -27.22
N ASP A 229 7.37 8.54 -26.81
CA ASP A 229 7.58 9.22 -25.52
C ASP A 229 6.84 8.56 -24.36
N ALA A 230 5.77 7.81 -24.65
CA ALA A 230 4.92 7.19 -23.64
C ALA A 230 5.17 5.69 -23.50
N SER A 231 5.03 5.19 -22.27
CA SER A 231 4.90 3.75 -22.04
C SER A 231 3.58 3.24 -22.63
N GLY A 232 3.60 2.05 -23.22
CA GLY A 232 2.44 1.46 -23.88
C GLY A 232 2.13 2.02 -25.27
N SER A 233 3.11 2.63 -25.93
CA SER A 233 2.91 3.23 -27.25
C SER A 233 2.44 2.21 -28.28
N ASN A 234 1.36 2.54 -29.02
CA ASN A 234 0.82 1.69 -30.08
C ASN A 234 1.38 1.99 -31.48
N GLY A 235 2.27 2.98 -31.56
CA GLY A 235 2.94 3.45 -32.78
C GLY A 235 4.03 4.45 -32.45
N CYS A 236 4.92 4.70 -33.41
CA CYS A 236 5.94 5.74 -33.29
C CYS A 236 5.49 7.04 -33.97
N LYS A 237 5.78 8.17 -33.32
CA LYS A 237 5.53 9.51 -33.83
C LYS A 237 6.74 9.97 -34.66
N ALA A 238 6.50 10.65 -35.77
CA ALA A 238 7.58 11.23 -36.57
C ALA A 238 8.23 12.41 -35.84
N CYS A 239 9.54 12.58 -36.01
CA CYS A 239 10.24 13.72 -35.45
C CYS A 239 9.77 15.04 -36.12
N PRO A 240 9.52 16.10 -35.33
CA PRO A 240 9.28 17.43 -35.86
C PRO A 240 10.43 17.94 -36.72
N SER A 241 10.13 18.85 -37.66
CA SER A 241 11.11 19.46 -38.56
C SER A 241 12.32 20.03 -37.81
N GLY A 242 13.52 19.66 -38.24
CA GLY A 242 14.78 20.12 -37.62
C GLY A 242 15.25 19.28 -36.42
N THR A 243 14.56 18.19 -36.09
CA THR A 243 14.99 17.22 -35.06
C THR A 243 15.19 15.83 -35.67
N THR A 244 16.06 15.04 -35.08
CA THR A 244 16.35 13.66 -35.52
C THR A 244 16.36 12.71 -34.33
N SER A 245 16.17 11.43 -34.58
CA SER A 245 16.22 10.39 -33.55
C SER A 245 16.90 9.13 -34.09
N THR A 246 17.65 8.45 -33.23
CA THR A 246 18.19 7.12 -33.52
C THR A 246 17.11 6.05 -33.32
N ALA A 247 17.33 4.85 -33.86
CA ALA A 247 16.40 3.74 -33.64
C ALA A 247 16.24 3.45 -32.13
N GLY A 248 15.01 3.28 -31.66
CA GLY A 248 14.70 3.05 -30.25
C GLY A 248 14.70 4.30 -29.36
N ALA A 249 14.75 5.51 -29.92
CA ALA A 249 14.75 6.74 -29.14
C ALA A 249 13.36 7.10 -28.57
N ALA A 250 13.33 7.49 -27.29
CA ALA A 250 12.11 7.95 -26.63
C ALA A 250 11.76 9.42 -26.95
N VAL A 251 12.71 10.19 -27.48
CA VAL A 251 12.55 11.62 -27.81
C VAL A 251 13.37 11.96 -29.06
N CYS A 252 12.97 13.01 -29.77
CA CYS A 252 13.77 13.59 -30.84
C CYS A 252 14.72 14.64 -30.28
N VAL A 253 15.94 14.67 -30.79
CA VAL A 253 16.95 15.65 -30.41
C VAL A 253 17.23 16.60 -31.58
N ALA A 254 17.44 17.87 -31.29
CA ALA A 254 17.99 18.78 -32.27
C ALA A 254 19.40 18.28 -32.66
N PRO A 255 19.82 18.41 -33.92
CA PRO A 255 21.20 18.17 -34.28
C PRO A 255 22.09 19.04 -33.40
N PRO A 256 23.25 18.53 -32.94
CA PRO A 256 24.18 19.33 -32.17
C PRO A 256 24.51 20.61 -32.95
N PRO A 257 24.63 21.77 -32.28
CA PRO A 257 25.03 23.00 -32.94
C PRO A 257 26.33 22.75 -33.69
N ALA A 258 26.39 23.22 -34.95
CA ALA A 258 27.57 23.06 -35.79
C ALA A 258 28.83 23.44 -35.02
N ALA A 259 29.86 22.59 -35.07
CA ALA A 259 31.10 22.83 -34.35
C ALA A 259 31.66 24.22 -34.71
N PRO A 260 32.15 24.99 -33.72
CA PRO A 260 32.62 26.35 -33.96
C PRO A 260 33.79 26.33 -34.95
N ALA A 261 33.87 27.37 -35.78
CA ALA A 261 34.98 27.56 -36.71
C ALA A 261 36.31 27.66 -35.96
N CYS A 262 37.38 27.14 -36.55
CA CYS A 262 38.72 27.28 -36.01
C CYS A 262 39.10 28.75 -35.87
N VAL A 263 39.71 29.14 -34.76
CA VAL A 263 40.20 30.51 -34.58
C VAL A 263 41.48 30.72 -35.39
N PRO A 264 41.81 31.97 -35.78
CA PRO A 264 43.12 32.29 -36.36
C PRO A 264 44.27 31.69 -35.54
N GLY A 265 45.29 31.17 -36.21
CA GLY A 265 46.40 30.42 -35.63
C GLY A 265 46.14 28.91 -35.53
N THR A 266 44.92 28.44 -35.79
CA THR A 266 44.55 27.02 -35.79
C THR A 266 43.90 26.61 -37.11
N TYR A 267 43.88 25.30 -37.38
CA TYR A 267 43.26 24.71 -38.56
C TYR A 267 42.68 23.32 -38.27
N SER A 268 41.74 22.88 -39.10
CA SER A 268 41.22 21.50 -39.13
C SER A 268 40.88 21.16 -40.57
N ALA A 269 40.81 19.89 -40.97
CA ALA A 269 40.54 19.51 -42.37
C ALA A 269 39.23 20.10 -42.93
N ASN A 270 38.25 20.37 -42.06
CA ASN A 270 36.96 20.99 -42.38
C ASN A 270 36.77 22.38 -41.76
N GLY A 271 37.80 22.96 -41.13
CA GLY A 271 37.76 24.31 -40.58
C GLY A 271 36.90 24.46 -39.32
N GLN A 272 36.42 23.36 -38.75
CA GLN A 272 35.61 23.33 -37.53
C GLN A 272 36.33 22.55 -36.43
N ALA A 273 35.98 22.84 -35.17
CA ALA A 273 36.54 22.14 -34.02
C ALA A 273 36.32 20.61 -34.10
N PRO A 274 37.29 19.80 -33.64
CA PRO A 274 38.53 20.17 -32.95
C PRO A 274 39.61 20.71 -33.90
N CYS A 275 40.27 21.81 -33.51
CA CYS A 275 41.28 22.51 -34.30
C CYS A 275 42.68 22.29 -33.75
N THR A 276 43.67 22.19 -34.65
CA THR A 276 45.09 22.01 -34.32
C THR A 276 45.84 23.31 -34.57
N ALA A 277 46.80 23.66 -33.72
CA ALA A 277 47.64 24.84 -33.94
C ALA A 277 48.51 24.69 -35.19
N CYS A 278 48.71 25.79 -35.93
CA CYS A 278 49.64 25.78 -37.05
C CYS A 278 51.06 25.45 -36.58
N PRO A 279 51.80 24.57 -37.27
CA PRO A 279 53.18 24.26 -36.92
C PRO A 279 54.11 25.47 -37.15
N PRO A 280 55.33 25.48 -36.59
CA PRO A 280 56.31 26.54 -36.85
C PRO A 280 56.59 26.73 -38.35
N ASN A 281 56.80 27.97 -38.77
CA ASN A 281 56.88 28.42 -40.18
C ASN A 281 55.56 28.38 -40.97
N TYR A 282 54.43 28.15 -40.30
CA TYR A 282 53.10 28.24 -40.88
C TYR A 282 52.18 29.14 -40.04
N TYR A 283 51.18 29.75 -40.65
CA TYR A 283 50.22 30.66 -40.00
C TYR A 283 48.79 30.51 -40.55
N SER A 284 47.79 30.95 -39.79
CA SER A 284 46.42 31.14 -40.30
C SER A 284 45.81 32.45 -39.78
N ASP A 285 45.39 33.30 -40.70
CA ASP A 285 44.92 34.67 -40.47
C ASP A 285 43.38 34.79 -40.42
N MET A 286 42.66 33.73 -40.79
CA MET A 286 41.20 33.72 -40.89
C MET A 286 40.59 32.65 -40.00
N ALA A 287 39.41 32.94 -39.46
CA ALA A 287 38.59 31.92 -38.79
C ALA A 287 38.10 30.88 -39.82
N GLY A 288 38.02 29.62 -39.41
CA GLY A 288 37.60 28.51 -40.27
C GLY A 288 38.69 27.98 -41.21
N ALA A 289 39.98 28.18 -40.87
CA ALA A 289 41.07 27.74 -41.73
C ALA A 289 41.09 26.20 -41.90
N ASN A 290 41.03 25.74 -43.16
CA ASN A 290 41.11 24.31 -43.48
C ASN A 290 42.56 23.78 -43.53
N ALA A 291 43.52 24.70 -43.61
CA ALA A 291 44.97 24.43 -43.66
C ALA A 291 45.75 25.68 -43.23
N CYS A 292 47.00 25.49 -42.79
CA CYS A 292 47.91 26.59 -42.50
C CYS A 292 48.67 27.03 -43.75
N LYS A 293 48.88 28.35 -43.88
CA LYS A 293 49.67 28.97 -44.95
C LYS A 293 51.15 28.95 -44.55
N ALA A 294 52.04 28.59 -45.49
CA ALA A 294 53.48 28.64 -45.25
C ALA A 294 53.97 30.10 -45.20
N CYS A 295 54.96 30.38 -44.36
CA CYS A 295 55.59 31.69 -44.31
C CYS A 295 56.42 31.96 -45.58
N PRO A 296 56.28 33.16 -46.19
CA PRO A 296 57.13 33.59 -47.30
C PRO A 296 58.63 33.60 -46.95
N ALA A 297 59.48 33.51 -47.98
CA ALA A 297 60.93 33.55 -47.81
C ALA A 297 61.39 34.81 -47.03
N GLY A 298 62.25 34.61 -46.03
CA GLY A 298 62.73 35.68 -45.14
C GLY A 298 61.85 35.93 -43.91
N THR A 299 60.75 35.19 -43.74
CA THR A 299 59.86 35.30 -42.57
C THR A 299 59.74 33.96 -41.83
N THR A 300 59.38 34.00 -40.55
CA THR A 300 59.20 32.84 -39.65
C THR A 300 57.97 33.04 -38.78
N SER A 301 57.43 31.96 -38.22
CA SER A 301 56.34 31.99 -37.25
C SER A 301 56.51 30.93 -36.17
N LEU A 302 56.01 31.20 -34.97
CA LEU A 302 55.90 30.20 -33.91
C LEU A 302 54.65 29.33 -34.12
N ALA A 303 54.57 28.21 -33.41
CA ALA A 303 53.38 27.38 -33.44
C ALA A 303 52.15 28.18 -32.97
N GLY A 304 51.03 28.08 -33.70
CA GLY A 304 49.80 28.82 -33.41
C GLY A 304 49.77 30.28 -33.90
N ALA A 305 50.71 30.71 -34.73
CA ALA A 305 50.78 32.09 -35.18
C ALA A 305 49.67 32.47 -36.19
N THR A 306 49.22 33.73 -36.12
CA THR A 306 48.23 34.32 -37.03
C THR A 306 48.87 35.10 -38.19
N SER A 307 50.19 35.28 -38.16
CA SER A 307 50.98 35.97 -39.19
C SER A 307 52.45 35.54 -39.11
N CYS A 308 53.23 35.84 -40.15
CA CYS A 308 54.68 35.63 -40.17
C CYS A 308 55.42 36.92 -39.82
N VAL A 309 56.54 36.81 -39.11
CA VAL A 309 57.43 37.91 -38.75
C VAL A 309 58.78 37.77 -39.47
N ALA A 310 59.49 38.88 -39.70
CA ALA A 310 60.82 38.81 -40.30
C ALA A 310 61.76 37.95 -39.45
N LYS A 311 62.57 37.11 -40.10
CA LYS A 311 63.58 36.32 -39.42
C LYS A 311 64.64 37.28 -38.84
N PRO A 312 65.02 37.16 -37.56
CA PRO A 312 66.13 37.94 -37.01
C PRO A 312 67.45 37.61 -37.71
#